data_AF-E9HTM3-F1
#
_entry.id   AF-E9HTM3-F1
#
_cell.length_a   1.000
_cell.length_b   1.000
_cell.length_c   1.000
_cell.angle_alpha   90.00
_cell.angle_beta   90.00
_cell.angle_gamma   90.00
#
_symmetry.space_group_name_H-M   'P 1'
#
loop_
_entity.id
_entity.type
_entity.pdbx_description
1 polymer ?
#
loop_
_entity_poly.entity_id
_entity_poly.type
_entity_poly.pdbx_seq_one_letter_code
_entity_poly.pdbx_strand_id
1 'polypeptide(L)'
;QIKKILADNQDQINANKNFQFEVEFLVPKSIDISGTGQFTTNCQKCQSTCHFPCREAHDNDKHRCSVMDRSGICMICKCPWNVHFNQKYRYEMVKEKVKRSSDAIRQQYQGAKNEAITNEQLLKNIQKEIKKHEAQLMELMESTYPCIQRLDEIALRPHPFSGPDYIDLMIAAEKQEHRPGYQQRIATLQKLRQMAEITAKLIRDKRVRLKSHRRHRNPSHTRIDSELIGCRRYSAIYFSIIGS
;
A
#
# COMPACT_ATOMS: atom_id res chain seq x y z
N GLN A 1 4.00 -12.56 8.84
CA GLN A 1 3.71 -13.24 10.12
C GLN A 1 3.26 -14.68 9.89
N ILE A 2 2.18 -14.93 9.13
CA ILE A 2 1.67 -16.29 8.84
C ILE A 2 2.75 -17.23 8.27
N LYS A 3 3.54 -16.81 7.28
CA LYS A 3 4.63 -17.65 6.71
C LYS A 3 5.62 -18.15 7.78
N LYS A 4 5.94 -17.31 8.77
CA LYS A 4 6.84 -17.67 9.87
C LYS A 4 6.16 -18.66 10.82
N ILE A 5 4.91 -18.40 11.19
CA ILE A 5 4.12 -19.32 12.04
C ILE A 5 4.01 -20.70 11.41
N LEU A 6 3.79 -20.77 10.09
CA LEU A 6 3.75 -22.04 9.37
C LEU A 6 5.12 -22.74 9.37
N ALA A 7 6.21 -22.01 9.17
CA ALA A 7 7.56 -22.59 9.25
C ALA A 7 7.90 -23.10 10.67
N ASP A 8 7.55 -22.34 11.70
CA ASP A 8 7.83 -22.67 13.10
C ASP A 8 7.00 -23.87 13.60
N ASN A 9 5.92 -24.24 12.91
CA ASN A 9 5.01 -25.34 13.29
C ASN A 9 5.04 -26.50 12.28
N GLN A 10 6.14 -26.68 11.54
CA GLN A 10 6.27 -27.67 10.47
C GLN A 10 5.98 -29.11 10.93
N ASP A 11 6.34 -29.49 12.16
CA ASP A 11 6.10 -30.85 12.67
C ASP A 11 4.61 -31.13 12.92
N GLN A 12 3.86 -30.15 13.45
CA GLN A 12 2.42 -30.27 13.66
C GLN A 12 1.67 -30.30 12.32
N ILE A 13 2.18 -29.53 11.36
CA ILE A 13 1.75 -29.49 9.96
C ILE A 13 1.97 -30.84 9.27
N ASN A 14 3.15 -31.45 9.42
CA ASN A 14 3.47 -32.77 8.87
C ASN A 14 2.62 -33.88 9.48
N ALA A 15 2.28 -33.75 10.77
CA ALA A 15 1.36 -34.65 11.46
C ALA A 15 -0.12 -34.42 11.12
N ASN A 16 -0.43 -33.50 10.20
CA ASN A 16 -1.79 -33.09 9.84
C ASN A 16 -2.66 -32.68 11.04
N LYS A 17 -2.03 -32.21 12.12
CA LYS A 17 -2.75 -31.76 13.31
C LYS A 17 -3.25 -30.34 13.10
N ASN A 18 -4.50 -30.10 13.48
CA ASN A 18 -5.03 -28.75 13.59
C ASN A 18 -4.39 -28.08 14.82
N PHE A 19 -3.78 -26.92 14.64
CA PHE A 19 -3.18 -26.17 15.74
C PHE A 19 -3.68 -24.73 15.77
N GLN A 20 -3.77 -24.18 16.98
CA GLN A 20 -4.19 -22.81 17.22
C GLN A 20 -2.95 -21.95 17.44
N PHE A 21 -2.99 -20.73 16.93
CA PHE A 21 -1.95 -19.73 17.14
C PHE A 21 -2.57 -18.33 17.23
N GLU A 22 -1.83 -17.43 17.85
CA GLU A 22 -2.19 -16.01 17.90
C GLU A 22 -1.35 -15.24 16.90
N VAL A 23 -2.02 -14.37 16.14
CA VAL A 23 -1.38 -13.51 15.15
C VAL A 23 -2.02 -12.13 15.21
N GLU A 24 -1.19 -11.10 15.04
CA GLU A 24 -1.65 -9.71 15.08
C GLU A 24 -2.19 -9.32 13.71
N PHE A 25 -3.48 -9.00 13.64
CA PHE A 25 -4.14 -8.52 12.43
C PHE A 25 -4.69 -7.12 12.62
N LEU A 26 -4.81 -6.39 11.52
CA LEU A 26 -5.67 -5.23 11.45
C LEU A 26 -7.11 -5.72 11.29
N VAL A 27 -7.93 -5.45 12.30
CA VAL A 27 -9.36 -5.75 12.27
C VAL A 27 -10.14 -4.43 12.20
N PRO A 28 -11.19 -4.36 11.36
CA PRO A 28 -12.04 -3.20 11.34
C PRO A 28 -12.89 -3.14 12.61
N LYS A 29 -12.82 -2.03 13.34
CA LYS A 29 -13.70 -1.72 14.46
C LYS A 29 -14.58 -0.52 14.13
N SER A 30 -15.85 -0.62 14.48
CA SER A 30 -16.80 0.48 14.39
C SER A 30 -16.54 1.49 15.52
N ILE A 31 -16.22 2.72 15.15
CA ILE A 31 -16.10 3.86 16.05
C ILE A 31 -17.34 4.72 15.86
N ASP A 32 -18.09 4.93 16.94
CA ASP A 32 -19.29 5.78 16.92
C ASP A 32 -18.93 7.22 16.54
N ILE A 33 -19.72 7.77 15.62
CA ILE A 33 -19.63 9.17 15.18
C ILE A 33 -20.95 9.91 15.40
N SER A 34 -21.89 9.30 16.12
CA SER A 34 -23.15 9.94 16.51
C SER A 34 -22.88 11.26 17.22
N GLY A 35 -23.62 12.30 16.87
CA GLY A 35 -23.46 13.64 17.47
C GLY A 35 -22.33 14.50 16.90
N THR A 36 -21.48 13.97 16.00
CA THR A 36 -20.43 14.78 15.35
C THR A 36 -20.95 15.69 14.22
N GLY A 37 -22.14 15.39 13.69
CA GLY A 37 -22.67 16.03 12.47
C GLY A 37 -21.90 15.66 11.20
N GLN A 38 -21.01 14.67 11.25
CA GLN A 38 -20.20 14.24 10.11
C GLN A 38 -20.80 13.02 9.41
N PHE A 39 -20.53 12.91 8.11
CA PHE A 39 -21.05 11.84 7.26
C PHE A 39 -19.95 10.84 6.87
N THR A 40 -20.33 9.62 6.52
CA THR A 40 -19.41 8.54 6.11
C THR A 40 -19.75 8.04 4.73
N THR A 41 -18.77 7.50 4.02
CA THR A 41 -19.01 6.68 2.83
C THR A 41 -18.55 5.26 3.16
N ASN A 42 -19.38 4.52 3.91
CA ASN A 42 -19.07 3.14 4.31
C ASN A 42 -19.56 2.15 3.25
N CYS A 43 -18.70 1.24 2.81
CA CYS A 43 -19.07 0.19 1.88
C CYS A 43 -19.63 -1.03 2.62
N GLN A 44 -20.88 -1.41 2.34
CA GLN A 44 -21.51 -2.59 2.96
C GLN A 44 -20.88 -3.90 2.49
N LYS A 45 -20.36 -3.94 1.26
CA LYS A 45 -19.69 -5.13 0.72
C LYS A 45 -18.31 -5.36 1.34
N CYS A 46 -17.57 -4.28 1.57
CA CYS A 46 -16.19 -4.36 2.06
C CYS A 46 -16.05 -4.20 3.58
N GLN A 47 -17.11 -3.77 4.27
CA GLN A 47 -17.08 -3.45 5.70
C GLN A 47 -15.94 -2.48 6.06
N SER A 48 -15.82 -1.41 5.26
CA SER A 48 -14.77 -0.40 5.41
C SER A 48 -15.32 1.00 5.15
N THR A 49 -14.66 2.01 5.74
CA THR A 49 -14.96 3.42 5.48
C THR A 49 -14.09 3.92 4.34
N CYS A 50 -14.69 4.22 3.20
CA CYS A 50 -13.97 4.71 2.02
C CYS A 50 -13.70 6.21 2.07
N HIS A 51 -14.54 6.98 2.76
CA HIS A 51 -14.35 8.42 2.95
C HIS A 51 -14.97 8.89 4.27
N PHE A 52 -14.21 9.64 5.06
CA PHE A 52 -14.66 10.32 6.26
C PHE A 52 -13.70 11.48 6.59
N PRO A 53 -14.20 12.68 6.94
CA PRO A 53 -15.62 13.08 6.89
C PRO A 53 -16.08 13.29 5.44
N CYS A 54 -17.25 12.75 5.10
CA CYS A 54 -17.91 13.01 3.82
C CYS A 54 -18.79 14.26 3.91
N ARG A 55 -18.98 14.96 2.79
CA ARG A 55 -19.91 16.10 2.70
C ARG A 55 -21.33 15.66 2.39
N GLU A 56 -21.50 14.50 1.74
CA GLU A 56 -22.79 14.03 1.26
C GLU A 56 -23.65 13.47 2.41
N ALA A 57 -24.64 14.25 2.83
CA ALA A 57 -25.56 13.95 3.92
C ALA A 57 -26.59 12.86 3.58
N HIS A 58 -27.00 12.77 2.32
CA HIS A 58 -27.97 11.80 1.86
C HIS A 58 -27.29 10.66 1.09
N ASP A 59 -27.78 9.44 1.29
CA ASP A 59 -27.22 8.26 0.62
C ASP A 59 -27.40 8.30 -0.90
N ASN A 60 -28.48 8.92 -1.37
CA ASN A 60 -28.73 9.14 -2.81
C ASN A 60 -27.66 10.03 -3.47
N ASP A 61 -26.96 10.86 -2.69
CA ASP A 61 -25.91 11.74 -3.18
C ASP A 61 -24.52 11.10 -3.12
N LYS A 62 -24.41 9.83 -2.69
CA LYS A 62 -23.09 9.17 -2.55
C LYS A 62 -22.31 9.03 -3.84
N HIS A 63 -22.97 9.08 -4.99
CA HIS A 63 -22.31 9.19 -6.29
C HIS A 63 -21.44 10.46 -6.44
N ARG A 64 -21.68 11.50 -5.63
CA ARG A 64 -20.93 12.77 -5.61
C ARG A 64 -19.78 12.78 -4.61
N CYS A 65 -19.64 11.74 -3.80
CA CYS A 65 -18.54 11.66 -2.85
C CYS A 65 -17.19 11.76 -3.58
N SER A 66 -16.23 12.48 -3.02
CA SER A 66 -14.91 12.76 -3.62
C SER A 66 -14.10 11.52 -4.03
N VAL A 67 -14.43 10.35 -3.47
CA VAL A 67 -13.79 9.07 -3.78
C VAL A 67 -14.52 8.28 -4.86
N MET A 68 -15.64 8.77 -5.40
CA MET A 68 -16.29 8.18 -6.56
C MET A 68 -15.69 8.76 -7.84
N ASP A 69 -15.39 7.89 -8.79
CA ASP A 69 -15.05 8.33 -10.13
C ASP A 69 -16.29 8.77 -10.92
N ARG A 70 -16.08 9.22 -12.16
CA ARG A 70 -17.15 9.72 -13.04
C ARG A 70 -18.19 8.65 -13.40
N SER A 71 -17.85 7.37 -13.26
CA SER A 71 -18.74 6.24 -13.50
C SER A 71 -19.48 5.80 -12.23
N GLY A 72 -19.27 6.50 -11.10
CA GLY A 72 -19.84 6.15 -9.81
C GLY A 72 -19.20 4.89 -9.21
N ILE A 73 -17.95 4.59 -9.55
CA ILE A 73 -17.17 3.51 -8.92
C ILE A 73 -16.26 4.12 -7.86
N CYS A 74 -16.27 3.54 -6.66
CA CYS A 74 -15.38 3.98 -5.60
C CYS A 74 -13.93 3.69 -5.97
N MET A 75 -13.10 4.73 -6.00
CA MET A 75 -11.68 4.60 -6.30
C MET A 75 -10.91 3.83 -5.22
N ILE A 76 -11.44 3.78 -3.98
CA ILE A 76 -10.84 3.08 -2.83
C ILE A 76 -11.14 1.58 -2.87
N CYS A 77 -12.42 1.18 -2.89
CA CYS A 77 -12.82 -0.22 -2.76
C CYS A 77 -13.31 -0.88 -4.06
N LYS A 78 -13.34 -0.13 -5.17
CA LYS A 78 -13.82 -0.57 -6.50
C LYS A 78 -15.26 -1.07 -6.55
N CYS A 79 -16.07 -0.78 -5.54
CA CYS A 79 -17.50 -1.07 -5.53
C CYS A 79 -18.32 0.10 -6.09
N PRO A 80 -19.51 -0.15 -6.66
CA PRO A 80 -20.39 0.91 -7.12
C PRO A 80 -20.89 1.80 -5.98
N TRP A 81 -21.18 3.06 -6.27
CA TRP A 81 -21.54 4.06 -5.26
C TRP A 81 -22.77 3.65 -4.43
N ASN A 82 -23.73 2.95 -5.03
CA ASN A 82 -25.00 2.56 -4.42
C ASN A 82 -24.89 1.47 -3.35
N VAL A 83 -23.69 0.92 -3.10
CA VAL A 83 -23.42 0.07 -1.93
C VAL A 83 -22.74 0.81 -0.79
N HIS A 84 -22.64 2.15 -0.90
CA HIS A 84 -22.04 3.01 0.11
C HIS A 84 -23.08 3.85 0.82
N PHE A 85 -23.00 3.91 2.15
CA PHE A 85 -24.01 4.56 2.98
C PHE A 85 -23.38 5.37 4.11
N ASN A 86 -24.14 6.37 4.54
CA ASN A 86 -23.98 7.00 5.84
C ASN A 86 -24.36 6.02 6.94
N GLN A 87 -23.51 5.93 7.95
CA GLN A 87 -23.78 5.15 9.14
C GLN A 87 -23.35 5.96 10.36
N LYS A 88 -23.87 5.58 11.52
CA LYS A 88 -23.53 6.20 12.81
C LYS A 88 -22.11 5.86 13.29
N TYR A 89 -21.32 5.17 12.48
CA TYR A 89 -19.97 4.76 12.82
C TYR A 89 -19.07 4.78 11.59
N ARG A 90 -17.78 4.89 11.84
CA ARG A 90 -16.72 4.64 10.85
C ARG A 90 -15.92 3.40 11.24
N TYR A 91 -15.36 2.71 10.26
CA TYR A 91 -14.42 1.62 10.48
C TYR A 91 -13.01 2.19 10.68
N GLU A 92 -12.38 1.83 11.78
CA GLU A 92 -10.95 2.03 12.02
C GLU A 92 -10.24 0.69 12.07
N MET A 93 -9.07 0.60 11.44
CA MET A 93 -8.23 -0.59 11.46
C MET A 93 -7.41 -0.61 12.75
N VAL A 94 -7.80 -1.48 13.68
CA VAL A 94 -7.11 -1.64 14.97
C VAL A 94 -6.30 -2.92 14.95
N LYS A 95 -5.09 -2.87 15.51
CA LYS A 95 -4.25 -4.06 15.69
C LYS A 95 -4.79 -4.89 16.84
N GLU A 96 -5.16 -6.13 16.56
CA GLU A 96 -5.60 -7.08 17.58
C GLU A 96 -4.94 -8.43 17.41
N LYS A 97 -4.68 -9.09 18.54
CA LYS A 97 -4.30 -10.50 18.55
C LYS A 97 -5.55 -11.33 18.31
N VAL A 98 -5.57 -12.02 17.18
CA VAL A 98 -6.68 -12.90 16.81
C VAL A 98 -6.20 -14.34 16.91
N LYS A 99 -6.96 -15.15 17.65
CA LYS A 99 -6.77 -16.62 17.64
C LYS A 99 -7.24 -17.17 16.31
N ARG A 100 -6.38 -17.94 15.64
CA ARG A 100 -6.67 -18.60 14.38
C ARG A 100 -6.18 -20.03 14.42
N SER A 101 -6.84 -20.89 13.65
CA SER A 101 -6.45 -22.28 13.46
C SER A 101 -5.81 -22.49 12.09
N SER A 102 -4.95 -23.50 11.99
CA SER A 102 -4.39 -23.91 10.70
C SER A 102 -5.47 -24.32 9.70
N ASP A 103 -6.56 -24.93 10.16
CA ASP A 103 -7.68 -25.32 9.29
C ASP A 103 -8.47 -24.13 8.77
N ALA A 104 -8.70 -23.11 9.58
CA ALA A 104 -9.37 -21.88 9.12
C ALA A 104 -8.57 -21.18 8.03
N ILE A 105 -7.23 -21.19 8.15
CA ILE A 105 -6.35 -20.71 7.07
C ILE A 105 -6.47 -21.60 5.84
N ARG A 106 -6.42 -22.93 5.99
CA ARG A 106 -6.55 -23.85 4.83
C ARG A 106 -7.85 -23.59 4.07
N GLN A 107 -8.99 -23.50 4.77
CA GLN A 107 -10.29 -23.22 4.17
C GLN A 107 -10.30 -21.90 3.38
N GLN A 108 -9.68 -20.85 3.92
CA GLN A 108 -9.57 -19.55 3.23
C GLN A 108 -8.83 -19.68 1.87
N TYR A 109 -7.83 -20.56 1.79
CA TYR A 109 -6.97 -20.73 0.61
C TYR A 109 -7.35 -21.93 -0.27
N GLN A 110 -8.38 -22.69 0.10
CA GLN A 110 -8.82 -23.91 -0.60
C GLN A 110 -9.52 -23.58 -1.93
N GLY A 111 -10.12 -22.39 -2.04
CA GLY A 111 -10.86 -21.98 -3.23
C GLY A 111 -12.11 -22.84 -3.48
N ALA A 112 -12.49 -23.05 -4.74
CA ALA A 112 -13.66 -23.83 -5.14
C ALA A 112 -13.43 -25.35 -5.21
N LYS A 113 -12.29 -25.85 -4.73
CA LYS A 113 -11.96 -27.28 -4.78
C LYS A 113 -12.53 -27.98 -3.53
N ASN A 114 -13.20 -29.12 -3.74
CA ASN A 114 -13.75 -29.93 -2.64
C ASN A 114 -12.68 -30.71 -1.86
N GLU A 115 -11.46 -30.82 -2.39
CA GLU A 115 -10.34 -31.52 -1.74
C GLU A 115 -9.57 -30.58 -0.80
N ALA A 116 -9.20 -31.08 0.38
CA ALA A 116 -8.36 -30.35 1.32
C ALA A 116 -6.98 -30.08 0.69
N ILE A 117 -6.58 -28.80 0.65
CA ILE A 117 -5.27 -28.42 0.12
C ILE A 117 -4.14 -28.90 1.03
N THR A 118 -3.03 -29.35 0.42
CA THR A 118 -1.83 -29.71 1.19
C THR A 118 -1.15 -28.45 1.75
N ASN A 119 -0.27 -28.63 2.74
CA ASN A 119 0.46 -27.51 3.35
C ASN A 119 1.42 -26.84 2.37
N GLU A 120 2.03 -27.60 1.46
CA GLU A 120 2.87 -27.09 0.38
C GLU A 120 2.06 -26.21 -0.59
N GLN A 121 0.84 -26.67 -0.95
CA GLN A 121 -0.09 -25.90 -1.75
C GLN A 121 -0.54 -24.62 -1.03
N LEU A 122 -0.81 -24.71 0.27
CA LEU A 122 -1.14 -23.55 1.11
C LEU A 122 0.00 -22.51 1.09
N LEU A 123 1.24 -22.92 1.36
CA LEU A 123 2.41 -22.04 1.32
C LEU A 123 2.59 -21.40 -0.06
N LYS A 124 2.42 -22.18 -1.13
CA LYS A 124 2.52 -21.69 -2.51
C LYS A 124 1.42 -20.65 -2.82
N ASN A 125 0.19 -20.87 -2.36
CA ASN A 125 -0.92 -19.93 -2.53
C ASN A 125 -0.66 -18.62 -1.79
N ILE A 126 -0.21 -18.69 -0.53
CA ILE A 126 0.17 -17.51 0.27
C ILE A 126 1.30 -16.73 -0.42
N GLN A 127 2.35 -17.41 -0.91
CA GLN A 127 3.45 -16.75 -1.62
C GLN A 127 2.98 -16.08 -2.92
N LYS A 128 2.08 -16.72 -3.66
CA LYS A 128 1.49 -16.15 -4.88
C LYS A 128 0.71 -14.87 -4.57
N GLU A 129 -0.07 -14.85 -3.48
CA GLU A 129 -0.76 -13.64 -3.03
C GLU A 129 0.22 -12.54 -2.63
N ILE A 130 1.27 -12.85 -1.86
CA ILE A 130 2.29 -11.85 -1.49
C ILE A 130 2.88 -11.21 -2.75
N LYS A 131 3.32 -12.02 -3.72
CA LYS A 131 3.88 -11.51 -4.99
C LYS A 131 2.89 -10.64 -5.77
N LYS A 132 1.60 -11.00 -5.76
CA LYS A 132 0.55 -10.21 -6.39
C LYS A 132 0.41 -8.83 -5.73
N HIS A 133 0.39 -8.78 -4.40
CA HIS A 133 0.29 -7.52 -3.66
C HIS A 133 1.55 -6.64 -3.84
N GLU A 134 2.73 -7.26 -3.87
CA GLU A 134 3.99 -6.55 -4.17
C GLU A 134 3.95 -5.92 -5.58
N ALA A 135 3.47 -6.65 -6.58
CA ALA A 135 3.31 -6.12 -7.94
C ALA A 135 2.32 -4.94 -7.99
N GLN A 136 1.18 -5.05 -7.30
CA GLN A 136 0.19 -3.97 -7.22
C GLN A 136 0.75 -2.72 -6.53
N LEU A 137 1.55 -2.89 -5.47
CA LEU A 137 2.21 -1.79 -4.78
C LEU A 137 3.19 -1.07 -5.71
N MET A 138 3.95 -1.83 -6.50
CA MET A 138 4.88 -1.26 -7.49
C MET A 138 4.14 -0.48 -8.57
N GLU A 139 3.07 -1.03 -9.14
CA GLU A 139 2.23 -0.34 -10.13
C GLU A 139 1.66 0.98 -9.58
N LEU A 140 1.21 0.97 -8.32
CA LEU A 140 0.72 2.17 -7.65
C LEU A 140 1.85 3.20 -7.46
N MET A 141 3.05 2.75 -7.10
CA MET A 141 4.21 3.64 -6.95
C MET A 141 4.63 4.26 -8.29
N GLU A 142 4.63 3.46 -9.36
CA GLU A 142 4.95 3.91 -10.72
C GLU A 142 3.93 4.91 -11.26
N SER A 143 2.64 4.72 -10.95
CA SER A 143 1.57 5.63 -11.38
C SER A 143 1.50 6.93 -10.56
N THR A 144 1.86 6.88 -9.27
CA THR A 144 1.82 8.06 -8.38
C THR A 144 3.06 8.93 -8.45
N TYR A 145 4.23 8.36 -8.76
CA TYR A 145 5.49 9.09 -8.79
C TYR A 145 5.51 10.29 -9.76
N PRO A 146 5.02 10.18 -11.01
CA PRO A 146 4.94 11.34 -11.91
C PRO A 146 4.05 12.47 -11.38
N CYS A 147 2.98 12.14 -10.65
CA CYS A 147 2.12 13.14 -10.02
C CYS A 147 2.89 13.92 -8.94
N ILE A 148 3.69 13.23 -8.13
CA ILE A 148 4.56 13.86 -7.12
C ILE A 148 5.58 14.78 -7.80
N GLN A 149 6.26 14.31 -8.85
CA GLN A 149 7.20 15.14 -9.61
C GLN A 149 6.53 16.38 -10.18
N ARG A 150 5.31 16.24 -10.72
CA ARG A 150 4.56 17.37 -11.26
C ARG A 150 4.15 18.36 -10.17
N LEU A 151 3.74 17.88 -9.00
CA LEU A 151 3.42 18.73 -7.85
C LEU A 151 4.66 19.52 -7.40
N ASP A 152 5.83 18.88 -7.38
CA ASP A 152 7.11 19.55 -7.06
C ASP A 152 7.48 20.63 -8.09
N GLU A 153 7.27 20.36 -9.39
CA GLU A 153 7.54 21.32 -10.48
C GLU A 153 6.68 22.58 -10.40
N ILE A 154 5.39 22.42 -10.10
CA ILE A 154 4.42 23.53 -10.10
C ILE A 154 4.28 24.22 -8.74
N ALA A 155 4.98 23.72 -7.72
CA ALA A 155 4.94 24.30 -6.39
C ALA A 155 5.47 25.74 -6.45
N LEU A 156 4.59 26.72 -6.20
CA LEU A 156 4.92 28.15 -6.11
C LEU A 156 6.04 28.45 -5.10
N ARG A 157 6.20 27.55 -4.12
CA ARG A 157 7.37 27.42 -3.27
C ARG A 157 7.84 25.97 -3.41
N PRO A 158 8.86 25.68 -4.25
CA PRO A 158 9.44 24.34 -4.27
C PRO A 158 9.80 23.99 -2.84
N HIS A 159 9.37 22.83 -2.36
CA HIS A 159 9.65 22.43 -1.00
C HIS A 159 11.18 22.46 -0.82
N PRO A 160 11.74 23.27 0.10
CA PRO A 160 13.19 23.40 0.25
C PRO A 160 13.83 22.15 0.85
N PHE A 161 13.04 21.09 1.00
CA PHE A 161 13.30 19.88 1.75
C PHE A 161 13.26 18.72 0.78
N SER A 162 14.31 17.90 0.79
CA SER A 162 14.28 16.61 0.11
C SER A 162 13.20 15.71 0.74
N GLY A 163 12.80 14.63 0.06
CA GLY A 163 11.83 13.65 0.61
C GLY A 163 12.12 13.25 2.07
N PRO A 164 13.38 12.93 2.45
CA PRO A 164 13.77 12.74 3.85
C PRO A 164 13.50 13.94 4.76
N ASP A 165 13.86 15.14 4.34
CA ASP A 165 13.73 16.37 5.15
C ASP A 165 12.26 16.72 5.42
N TYR A 166 11.37 16.46 4.46
CA TYR A 166 9.93 16.65 4.66
C TYR A 166 9.36 15.65 5.68
N ILE A 167 9.86 14.40 5.65
CA ILE A 167 9.47 13.38 6.63
C ILE A 167 9.95 13.76 8.04
N ASP A 168 11.12 14.41 8.16
CA ASP A 168 11.61 14.93 9.44
C ASP A 168 10.69 16.00 10.02
N LEU A 169 10.12 16.87 9.18
CA LEU A 169 9.11 17.85 9.61
C LEU A 169 7.81 17.19 10.09
N MET A 170 7.34 16.15 9.39
CA MET A 170 6.16 15.38 9.83
C MET A 170 6.41 14.68 11.18
N ILE A 171 7.61 14.15 11.40
CA ILE A 171 7.99 13.57 12.70
C ILE A 171 8.01 14.64 13.79
N ALA A 172 8.55 15.83 13.50
CA ALA A 172 8.59 16.94 14.45
C ALA A 172 7.18 17.42 14.83
N ALA A 173 6.28 17.55 13.86
CA ALA A 173 4.89 17.89 14.09
C ALA A 173 4.17 16.84 14.97
N GLU A 174 4.32 15.55 14.66
CA GLU A 174 3.73 14.47 15.47
C GLU A 174 4.26 14.44 16.91
N LYS A 175 5.54 14.77 17.10
CA LYS A 175 6.15 14.91 18.44
C LYS A 175 5.59 16.11 19.19
N GLN A 176 5.29 17.22 18.51
CA GLN A 176 4.80 18.44 19.15
C GLN A 176 3.31 18.35 19.51
N GLU A 177 2.50 17.75 18.64
CA GLU A 177 1.05 17.71 18.80
C GLU A 177 0.57 16.61 19.76
N HIS A 178 1.40 15.57 20.00
CA HIS A 178 1.12 14.49 20.95
C HIS A 178 -0.28 13.83 20.82
N ARG A 179 -0.85 13.81 19.60
CA ARG A 179 -2.17 13.21 19.36
C ARG A 179 -2.15 11.71 19.67
N PRO A 180 -3.25 11.11 20.15
CA PRO A 180 -3.30 9.67 20.43
C PRO A 180 -2.72 8.83 19.28
N GLY A 181 -1.82 7.89 19.59
CA GLY A 181 -1.11 7.07 18.60
C GLY A 181 0.12 7.72 17.93
N TYR A 182 0.57 8.89 18.40
CA TYR A 182 1.72 9.60 17.80
C TYR A 182 3.01 8.76 17.77
N GLN A 183 3.24 7.91 18.77
CA GLN A 183 4.43 7.04 18.81
C GLN A 183 4.48 6.06 17.62
N GLN A 184 3.35 5.50 17.21
CA GLN A 184 3.29 4.58 16.06
C GLN A 184 3.40 5.33 14.73
N ARG A 185 2.82 6.54 14.64
CA ARG A 185 2.98 7.41 13.47
C ARG A 185 4.44 7.83 13.30
N ILE A 186 5.12 8.23 14.37
CA ILE A 186 6.56 8.51 14.37
C ILE A 186 7.38 7.29 13.92
N ALA A 187 7.12 6.10 14.47
CA ALA A 187 7.85 4.89 14.08
C ALA A 187 7.66 4.54 12.59
N THR A 188 6.46 4.80 12.04
CA THR A 188 6.16 4.58 10.62
C THR A 188 6.88 5.62 9.75
N LEU A 189 6.83 6.89 10.14
CA LEU A 189 7.53 7.98 9.46
C LEU A 189 9.05 7.76 9.47
N GLN A 190 9.63 7.23 10.56
CA GLN A 190 11.05 6.89 10.63
C GLN A 190 11.46 5.82 9.60
N LYS A 191 10.62 4.79 9.37
CA LYS A 191 10.86 3.78 8.34
C LYS A 191 10.76 4.38 6.94
N LEU A 192 9.76 5.23 6.71
CA LEU A 192 9.58 5.94 5.46
C LEU A 192 10.78 6.85 5.15
N ARG A 193 11.32 7.52 6.17
CA ARG A 193 12.51 8.36 6.09
C ARG A 193 13.73 7.56 5.61
N GLN A 194 13.97 6.39 6.20
CA GLN A 194 15.07 5.50 5.78
C GLN A 194 14.93 5.07 4.31
N MET A 195 13.71 4.74 3.87
CA MET A 195 13.45 4.38 2.47
C MET A 195 13.66 5.56 1.52
N ALA A 196 13.25 6.77 1.92
CA ALA A 196 13.46 7.99 1.16
C ALA A 196 14.96 8.32 1.02
N GLU A 197 15.77 8.11 2.07
CA GLU A 197 17.22 8.32 2.01
C GLU A 197 17.92 7.34 1.07
N ILE A 198 17.58 6.06 1.15
CA ILE A 198 18.14 5.02 0.26
C ILE A 198 17.80 5.36 -1.19
N THR A 199 16.54 5.72 -1.46
CA THR A 199 16.07 6.13 -2.79
C THR A 199 16.83 7.35 -3.29
N ALA A 200 17.02 8.37 -2.46
CA ALA A 200 17.75 9.58 -2.82
C ALA A 200 19.24 9.32 -3.11
N LYS A 201 19.89 8.38 -2.39
CA LYS A 201 21.27 7.95 -2.65
C LYS A 201 21.38 7.21 -3.99
N LEU A 202 20.50 6.24 -4.24
CA LEU A 202 20.47 5.48 -5.50
C LEU A 202 20.24 6.38 -6.72
N ILE A 203 19.41 7.40 -6.60
CA ILE A 203 19.17 8.39 -7.65
C ILE A 203 20.41 9.25 -7.91
N ARG A 204 21.11 9.69 -6.85
CA ARG A 204 22.38 10.43 -6.98
C ARG A 204 23.46 9.59 -7.66
N ASP A 205 23.63 8.33 -7.25
CA ASP A 205 24.62 7.42 -7.83
C ASP A 205 24.36 7.13 -9.31
N LYS A 206 23.09 6.95 -9.69
CA LYS A 206 22.70 6.84 -11.11
C LYS A 206 23.02 8.11 -11.90
N ARG A 207 22.74 9.30 -11.35
CA ARG A 207 23.06 10.58 -12.00
C ARG A 207 24.56 10.78 -12.18
N VAL A 208 25.39 10.35 -11.21
CA VAL A 208 26.86 10.40 -11.31
C VAL A 208 27.36 9.45 -12.41
N ARG A 209 26.85 8.21 -12.47
CA ARG A 209 27.21 7.24 -13.52
C ARG A 209 26.80 7.69 -14.93
N LEU A 210 25.66 8.36 -15.07
CA LEU A 210 25.22 8.91 -16.36
C LEU A 210 26.07 10.12 -16.80
N LYS A 211 26.57 10.92 -15.85
CA LYS A 211 27.49 12.03 -16.14
C LYS A 211 28.90 11.56 -16.51
N SER A 212 29.40 10.46 -15.94
CA SER A 212 30.71 9.90 -16.33
C SER A 212 30.69 9.28 -17.73
N HIS A 213 29.58 8.63 -18.14
CA HIS A 213 29.40 8.14 -19.50
C HIS A 213 29.38 9.25 -20.57
N ARG A 214 28.90 10.46 -20.23
CA ARG A 214 28.88 11.60 -21.17
C ARG A 214 30.24 12.28 -21.36
N ARG A 215 31.20 12.12 -20.43
CA ARG A 215 32.55 12.73 -20.54
C ARG A 215 33.49 12.00 -21.52
N HIS A 216 33.13 10.80 -21.99
CA HIS A 216 33.94 10.00 -22.92
C HIS A 216 33.47 10.07 -24.40
N ARG A 217 32.51 10.93 -24.76
CA ARG A 217 32.18 11.21 -26.17
C ARG A 217 32.67 12.61 -26.54
N ASN A 218 33.66 12.66 -27.45
CA ASN A 218 34.12 13.89 -28.07
C ASN A 218 33.00 14.53 -28.90
N PRO A 219 32.88 15.87 -28.92
CA PRO A 219 31.79 16.56 -29.61
C PRO A 219 32.18 16.87 -31.05
N SER A 220 31.67 16.09 -31.99
CA SER A 220 31.57 16.52 -33.38
C SER A 220 30.26 16.03 -33.99
N HIS A 221 29.51 17.00 -34.50
CA HIS A 221 28.23 16.93 -35.21
C HIS A 221 26.93 16.81 -34.40
N THR A 222 26.24 17.95 -34.37
CA THR A 222 24.82 18.16 -34.11
C THR A 222 23.93 17.36 -35.07
N ARG A 223 22.95 16.64 -34.52
CA ARG A 223 21.57 16.65 -35.06
C ARG A 223 20.60 16.43 -33.91
N ILE A 224 19.63 17.33 -33.84
CA ILE A 224 18.48 17.27 -32.95
C ILE A 224 17.59 16.17 -33.52
N ASP A 225 17.59 14.99 -32.88
CA ASP A 225 16.58 13.97 -33.16
C ASP A 225 15.68 13.83 -31.93
N SER A 226 14.45 14.26 -32.18
CA SER A 226 13.24 14.04 -31.39
C SER A 226 12.97 12.55 -31.23
N GLU A 227 13.22 11.99 -30.05
CA GLU A 227 12.69 10.67 -29.66
C GLU A 227 12.55 10.59 -28.13
N LEU A 228 11.62 11.38 -27.60
CA LEU A 228 10.88 11.01 -26.40
C LEU A 228 9.81 10.00 -26.85
N ILE A 229 10.06 8.70 -26.71
CA ILE A 229 9.07 7.62 -26.50
C ILE A 229 9.86 6.30 -26.49
N GLY A 230 9.81 5.57 -25.38
CA GLY A 230 10.38 4.22 -25.32
C GLY A 230 10.96 3.86 -23.97
N CYS A 231 10.15 3.93 -22.91
CA CYS A 231 10.47 3.27 -21.64
C CYS A 231 10.44 1.73 -21.86
N ARG A 232 11.51 1.18 -22.43
CA ARG A 232 11.70 -0.27 -22.66
C ARG A 232 13.07 -0.73 -22.19
N ARG A 233 13.46 -0.45 -20.95
CA ARG A 233 14.64 -1.10 -20.32
C ARG A 233 14.50 -1.26 -18.81
N TYR A 234 13.43 -1.91 -18.34
CA TYR A 234 13.39 -2.44 -16.97
C TYR A 234 12.83 -3.86 -16.86
N SER A 235 12.86 -4.65 -17.95
CA SER A 235 12.59 -6.10 -17.90
C SER A 235 13.85 -6.93 -17.57
N ALA A 236 15.05 -6.43 -17.88
CA ALA A 236 16.27 -7.25 -17.82
C ALA A 236 16.91 -7.41 -16.43
N ILE A 237 16.58 -6.57 -15.44
CA ILE A 237 17.17 -6.67 -14.08
C ILE A 237 16.39 -7.66 -13.21
N TYR A 238 15.11 -7.91 -13.53
CA TYR A 238 14.26 -8.78 -12.72
C TYR A 238 14.52 -10.29 -12.95
N PHE A 239 15.04 -10.67 -14.13
CA PHE A 239 15.36 -12.07 -14.44
C PHE A 239 16.60 -12.62 -13.72
N SER A 240 17.49 -11.78 -13.21
CA SER A 240 18.73 -12.23 -12.56
C SER A 240 18.62 -12.42 -11.05
N ILE A 241 17.53 -11.98 -10.40
CA ILE A 241 17.40 -11.99 -8.93
C ILE A 241 16.43 -13.08 -8.45
N ILE A 242 15.59 -13.67 -9.32
CA ILE A 242 14.62 -14.72 -8.97
C ILE A 242 15.08 -16.14 -9.38
N GLY A 243 16.23 -16.25 -10.05
CA GLY A 243 16.82 -17.53 -10.42
C GLY A 243 17.95 -17.97 -9.49
N SER A 244 17.62 -18.49 -8.31
CA SER A 244 18.38 -19.47 -7.50
C SER A 244 17.53 -19.89 -6.30
#